data_AF-A0A1A9W3T7-F1
#
_entry.id   AF-A0A1A9W3T7-F1
#
_cell.length_a   1.000
_cell.length_b   1.000
_cell.length_c   1.000
_cell.angle_alpha   90.00
_cell.angle_beta   90.00
_cell.angle_gamma   90.00
#
_symmetry.space_group_name_H-M   'P 1'
#
loop_
_entity.id
_entity.type
_entity.pdbx_description
1 polymer ?
#
loop_
_entity_poly.entity_id
_entity_poly.type
_entity_poly.pdbx_seq_one_letter_code
_entity_poly.pdbx_strand_id
1 'polypeptide(L)'
;MWRKETKAECCEEHEPLSKQVKCFWPEVCDDLRKLRCRHVQRFIKRKRLMKLAIPLKKLGRFVPTCPCKLKKSIEIVRLDERAHTRTEQLAYPKARHLLLFKKEVRTLFDPSRNANLNRLTRKSLFSLYSRLANVQPPKKKKIIPKWDRKEWAFHTAKLNKLAKPKKPQKVPREPSKRMPLKSMRRYKFLAEPKKHELLEKPDWTFTDIKYKPSERLIKLAQPVKFDESKFIREIPEPIPENVLKAKATQRIRSLSQPTKRTAKSAPADVKENPFSVSPLAMKYKATKRIKELAEPREYENKHIRENPYLIPPAALKAKASPRTINLSKPKVRTS
;
A
#
# COMPACT_ATOMS: atom_id res chain seq x y z
N MET A 1 -28.54 6.62 40.87
CA MET A 1 -27.24 6.73 41.56
C MET A 1 -26.14 6.18 40.64
N TRP A 2 -25.80 6.90 39.56
CA TRP A 2 -24.84 6.43 38.57
C TRP A 2 -23.45 6.99 38.90
N ARG A 3 -22.49 6.09 39.10
CA ARG A 3 -21.10 6.42 39.44
C ARG A 3 -20.52 7.34 38.36
N LYS A 4 -20.10 8.54 38.75
CA LYS A 4 -19.28 9.44 37.93
C LYS A 4 -18.01 8.68 37.56
N GLU A 5 -17.79 8.44 36.28
CA GLU A 5 -16.53 7.89 35.77
C GLU A 5 -15.41 8.87 36.11
N THR A 6 -14.55 8.48 37.05
CA THR A 6 -13.31 9.18 37.35
C THR A 6 -12.41 9.09 36.13
N LYS A 7 -12.06 10.26 35.57
CA LYS A 7 -10.98 10.34 34.58
C LYS A 7 -9.72 9.83 35.27
N ALA A 8 -8.93 8.99 34.58
CA ALA A 8 -7.58 8.68 35.05
C ALA A 8 -6.75 9.98 35.00
N GLU A 9 -6.59 10.61 36.15
CA GLU A 9 -5.62 11.66 36.40
C GLU A 9 -4.24 11.03 36.23
N CYS A 10 -3.70 11.08 35.01
CA CYS A 10 -2.31 10.72 34.79
C CYS A 10 -1.44 11.81 35.42
N CYS A 11 -0.99 11.50 36.63
CA CYS A 11 -0.03 12.21 37.46
C CYS A 11 -0.62 13.37 38.26
N GLU A 12 -0.72 13.18 39.58
CA GLU A 12 -0.74 14.27 40.55
C GLU A 12 0.43 15.20 40.24
N GLU A 13 0.15 16.46 39.88
CA GLU A 13 1.16 17.50 39.87
C GLU A 13 1.59 17.69 41.33
N HIS A 14 2.68 17.04 41.75
CA HIS A 14 3.20 17.20 43.10
C HIS A 14 3.36 18.68 43.43
N GLU A 15 2.64 19.14 44.45
CA GLU A 15 2.72 20.50 44.95
C GLU A 15 4.18 20.85 45.27
N PRO A 16 4.66 22.04 44.87
CA PRO A 16 6.02 22.44 45.16
C PRO A 16 6.23 22.52 46.68
N LEU A 17 7.34 21.94 47.16
CA LEU A 17 7.75 22.01 48.56
C LEU A 17 7.68 23.44 49.09
N SER A 18 7.19 23.60 50.32
CA SER A 18 7.01 24.90 50.95
C SER A 18 8.34 25.68 50.98
N LYS A 19 8.27 27.01 50.83
CA LYS A 19 9.46 27.86 50.68
C LYS A 19 10.41 27.77 51.88
N GLN A 20 9.91 27.39 53.06
CA GLN A 20 10.68 27.26 54.30
C GLN A 20 11.64 26.06 54.29
N VAL A 21 11.32 24.96 53.59
CA VAL A 21 12.16 23.76 53.51
C VAL A 21 13.44 24.00 52.72
N LYS A 22 13.44 24.99 51.82
CA LYS A 22 14.62 25.34 51.00
C LYS A 22 15.79 25.90 51.79
N CYS A 23 15.53 26.50 52.96
CA CYS A 23 16.59 27.08 53.80
C CYS A 23 17.34 26.02 54.62
N PHE A 24 16.69 24.91 54.98
CA PHE A 24 17.30 23.89 55.83
C PHE A 24 18.17 22.89 55.06
N TRP A 25 17.89 22.67 53.77
CA TRP A 25 18.57 21.64 52.96
C TRP A 25 18.87 22.17 51.55
N PRO A 26 19.77 23.16 51.42
CA PRO A 26 20.08 23.79 50.13
C PRO A 26 20.69 22.80 49.14
N GLU A 27 21.54 21.89 49.62
CA GLU A 27 22.20 20.86 48.81
C GLU A 27 21.19 19.89 48.18
N VAL A 28 20.23 19.42 48.97
CA VAL A 28 19.16 18.52 48.50
C VAL A 28 18.28 19.24 47.48
N CYS A 29 18.01 20.53 47.68
CA CYS A 29 17.24 21.33 46.73
C CYS A 29 17.96 21.53 45.40
N ASP A 30 19.28 21.75 45.42
CA ASP A 30 20.08 21.91 44.22
C ASP A 30 20.24 20.61 43.46
N ASP A 31 20.38 19.48 44.16
CA ASP A 31 20.43 18.17 43.53
C ASP A 31 19.07 17.76 42.94
N LEU A 32 17.96 18.11 43.60
CA LEU A 32 16.62 17.97 43.02
C LEU A 32 16.44 18.84 41.77
N ARG A 33 16.95 20.08 41.76
CA ARG A 33 16.93 20.93 40.55
C ARG A 33 17.79 20.36 39.43
N LYS A 34 18.99 19.87 39.73
CA LYS A 34 19.87 19.21 38.76
C LYS A 34 19.21 17.95 38.20
N LEU A 35 18.54 17.16 39.03
CA LEU A 35 17.77 15.98 38.61
C LEU A 35 16.59 16.36 37.72
N ARG A 36 15.79 17.37 38.08
CA ARG A 36 14.71 17.90 37.22
C ARG A 36 15.24 18.42 35.89
N CYS A 37 16.34 19.18 35.90
CA CYS A 37 16.98 19.66 34.67
C CYS A 37 17.48 18.51 33.79
N ARG A 38 18.13 17.49 34.37
CA ARG A 38 18.56 16.30 33.65
C ARG A 38 17.38 15.50 33.11
N HIS A 39 16.28 15.41 33.85
CA HIS A 39 15.05 14.75 33.42
C HIS A 39 14.42 15.46 32.21
N VAL A 40 14.23 16.78 32.30
CA VAL A 40 13.71 17.61 31.19
C VAL A 40 14.64 17.57 29.97
N GLN A 41 15.96 17.67 30.16
CA GLN A 41 16.94 17.58 29.07
C GLN A 41 17.02 16.18 28.44
N ARG A 42 16.77 15.10 29.22
CA ARG A 42 16.65 13.72 28.69
C ARG A 42 15.50 13.61 27.67
N PHE A 43 14.41 14.35 27.87
CA PHE A 43 13.31 14.40 26.91
C PHE A 43 13.62 15.28 25.69
N ILE A 44 14.35 16.39 25.86
CA ILE A 44 14.71 17.32 24.76
C ILE A 44 15.74 16.71 23.79
N LYS A 45 16.77 15.99 24.28
CA LYS A 45 17.78 15.32 23.43
C LYS A 45 17.20 14.17 22.59
N ARG A 46 15.99 13.73 22.94
CA ARG A 46 15.31 12.58 22.35
C ARG A 46 13.95 12.95 21.78
N LYS A 47 13.78 14.17 21.27
CA LYS A 47 12.56 14.64 20.57
C LYS A 47 12.05 13.65 19.52
N ARG A 48 12.95 12.95 18.83
CA ARG A 48 12.60 11.89 17.86
C ARG A 48 12.05 10.63 18.54
N LEU A 49 12.66 10.16 19.63
CA LEU A 49 12.17 8.99 20.38
C LEU A 49 10.86 9.31 21.11
N MET A 50 10.66 10.55 21.58
CA MET A 50 9.35 11.00 22.09
C MET A 50 8.30 11.03 20.98
N LYS A 51 8.63 11.50 19.77
CA LYS A 51 7.73 11.40 18.60
C LYS A 51 7.41 9.95 18.18
N LEU A 52 8.33 9.01 18.42
CA LEU A 52 8.14 7.59 18.14
C LEU A 52 7.44 6.84 19.30
N ALA A 53 7.59 7.34 20.52
CA ALA A 53 6.96 6.80 21.73
C ALA A 53 5.54 7.31 21.93
N ILE A 54 5.16 8.44 21.30
CA ILE A 54 3.74 8.71 21.03
C ILE A 54 3.27 7.51 20.20
N PRO A 55 2.42 6.63 20.74
CA PRO A 55 1.97 5.49 19.98
C PRO A 55 1.31 6.05 18.73
N LEU A 56 1.85 5.71 17.56
CA LEU A 56 1.15 5.87 16.31
C LEU A 56 -0.14 5.09 16.52
N LYS A 57 -1.23 5.80 16.84
CA LYS A 57 -2.56 5.21 16.91
C LYS A 57 -2.74 4.59 15.54
N LYS A 58 -2.52 3.28 15.45
CA LYS A 58 -3.00 2.49 14.33
C LYS A 58 -4.50 2.70 14.42
N LEU A 59 -4.99 3.68 13.67
CA LEU A 59 -6.41 3.77 13.39
C LEU A 59 -6.66 2.48 12.65
N GLY A 60 -7.08 1.45 13.38
CA GLY A 60 -7.75 0.31 12.76
C GLY A 60 -8.74 0.93 11.79
N ARG A 61 -8.82 0.40 10.56
CA ARG A 61 -9.72 0.95 9.54
C ARG A 61 -11.16 1.11 10.07
N PHE A 62 -11.49 0.44 11.17
CA PHE A 62 -12.67 0.64 12.02
C PHE A 62 -12.29 0.65 13.51
N VAL A 63 -11.85 1.79 14.06
CA VAL A 63 -12.02 2.05 15.50
C VAL A 63 -13.21 3.00 15.61
N PRO A 64 -14.31 2.65 16.30
CA PRO A 64 -15.40 3.58 16.51
C PRO A 64 -14.86 4.79 17.26
N THR A 65 -14.86 5.95 16.61
CA THR A 65 -14.54 7.22 17.27
C THR A 65 -15.57 7.47 18.37
N CYS A 66 -15.10 7.68 19.61
CA CYS A 66 -15.96 8.13 20.70
C CYS A 66 -16.73 9.39 20.26
N PRO A 67 -18.08 9.42 20.40
CA PRO A 67 -18.91 10.57 20.01
C PRO A 67 -18.50 11.87 20.71
N CYS A 68 -17.83 11.76 21.86
CA CYS A 68 -17.31 12.87 22.66
C CYS A 68 -16.26 13.78 21.96
N LYS A 69 -15.66 13.36 20.83
CA LYS A 69 -14.66 14.16 20.09
C LYS A 69 -15.22 15.00 18.95
N LEU A 70 -16.51 14.88 18.67
CA LEU A 70 -17.18 15.73 17.68
C LEU A 70 -17.51 17.05 18.38
N LYS A 71 -16.91 18.16 17.92
CA LYS A 71 -17.25 19.54 18.38
C LYS A 71 -18.67 19.98 18.00
N LYS A 72 -19.44 19.12 17.33
CA LYS A 72 -20.80 19.39 16.93
C LYS A 72 -21.72 18.64 17.86
N SER A 73 -22.78 19.31 18.31
CA SER A 73 -23.95 18.63 18.86
C SER A 73 -24.31 17.47 17.95
N ILE A 74 -24.45 16.29 18.52
CA ILE A 74 -25.04 15.16 17.81
C ILE A 74 -26.48 15.58 17.57
N GLU A 75 -26.77 16.08 16.38
CA GLU A 75 -28.15 16.27 15.94
C GLU A 75 -28.75 14.89 15.83
N ILE A 76 -29.57 14.53 16.83
CA ILE A 76 -30.41 13.34 16.78
C ILE A 76 -31.45 13.67 15.70
N VAL A 77 -31.18 13.24 14.47
CA VAL A 77 -32.15 13.34 13.38
C VAL A 77 -33.33 12.48 13.78
N ARG A 78 -34.45 13.15 14.12
CA ARG A 78 -35.71 12.47 14.39
C ARG A 78 -36.14 11.78 13.10
N LEU A 79 -36.53 10.51 13.21
CA LEU A 79 -36.97 9.67 12.08
C LEU A 79 -38.21 10.25 11.34
N ASP A 80 -38.78 11.33 11.86
CA ASP A 80 -40.02 11.94 11.41
C ASP A 80 -39.80 13.06 10.36
N GLU A 81 -38.55 13.50 10.12
CA GLU A 81 -38.26 14.45 9.05
C GLU A 81 -38.10 13.72 7.70
N ARG A 82 -39.12 13.87 6.84
CA ARG A 82 -39.19 13.31 5.48
C ARG A 82 -38.13 13.92 4.56
N ALA A 83 -36.88 13.50 4.69
CA ALA A 83 -35.83 13.82 3.73
C ALA A 83 -35.71 12.71 2.66
N HIS A 84 -36.11 13.08 1.44
CA HIS A 84 -36.03 12.37 0.16
C HIS A 84 -37.09 11.31 -0.07
N THR A 85 -37.94 11.60 -1.05
CA THR A 85 -38.98 10.70 -1.54
C THR A 85 -38.32 9.41 -2.07
N ARG A 86 -38.96 8.26 -1.82
CA ARG A 86 -38.54 6.94 -2.31
C ARG A 86 -38.25 6.94 -3.83
N THR A 87 -38.92 7.81 -4.58
CA THR A 87 -38.75 8.04 -6.01
C THR A 87 -37.37 8.63 -6.36
N GLU A 88 -36.84 9.59 -5.59
CA GLU A 88 -35.48 10.13 -5.77
C GLU A 88 -34.40 9.08 -5.53
N GLN A 89 -34.61 8.19 -4.55
CA GLN A 89 -33.68 7.09 -4.25
C GLN A 89 -33.72 5.98 -5.33
N LEU A 90 -34.87 5.78 -5.97
CA LEU A 90 -35.07 4.83 -7.08
C LEU A 90 -34.63 5.39 -8.43
N ALA A 91 -34.42 6.70 -8.57
CA ALA A 91 -33.92 7.30 -9.80
C ALA A 91 -32.46 6.87 -10.11
N TYR A 92 -31.73 6.36 -9.12
CA TYR A 92 -30.34 5.93 -9.32
C TYR A 92 -30.26 4.56 -10.00
N PRO A 93 -29.56 4.45 -11.16
CA PRO A 93 -29.53 3.22 -11.96
C PRO A 93 -29.07 2.02 -11.14
N LYS A 94 -28.01 2.18 -10.35
CA LYS A 94 -27.40 1.06 -9.61
C LYS A 94 -28.24 0.61 -8.40
N ALA A 95 -28.90 1.52 -7.69
CA ALA A 95 -29.79 1.16 -6.58
C ALA A 95 -31.10 0.55 -7.09
N ARG A 96 -31.64 1.10 -8.18
CA ARG A 96 -32.80 0.57 -8.90
C ARG A 96 -32.54 -0.84 -9.42
N HIS A 97 -31.40 -1.06 -10.09
CA HIS A 97 -31.03 -2.38 -10.61
C HIS A 97 -30.91 -3.41 -9.47
N LEU A 98 -30.28 -3.06 -8.36
CA LEU A 98 -30.18 -3.97 -7.20
C LEU A 98 -31.54 -4.25 -6.55
N LEU A 99 -32.48 -3.30 -6.58
CA LEU A 99 -33.83 -3.49 -6.04
C LEU A 99 -34.73 -4.31 -6.98
N LEU A 100 -34.64 -4.08 -8.29
CA LEU A 100 -35.33 -4.89 -9.30
C LEU A 100 -34.82 -6.33 -9.25
N PHE A 101 -33.50 -6.50 -9.28
CA PHE A 101 -32.85 -7.80 -9.13
C PHE A 101 -33.28 -8.47 -7.81
N LYS A 102 -33.22 -7.76 -6.67
CA LYS A 102 -33.69 -8.31 -5.40
C LYS A 102 -35.15 -8.79 -5.44
N LYS A 103 -36.05 -8.12 -6.17
CA LYS A 103 -37.45 -8.55 -6.29
C LYS A 103 -37.55 -9.86 -7.07
N GLU A 104 -36.79 -9.99 -8.14
CA GLU A 104 -36.77 -11.17 -9.01
C GLU A 104 -36.20 -12.41 -8.29
N VAL A 105 -35.09 -12.26 -7.55
CA VAL A 105 -34.42 -13.39 -6.87
C VAL A 105 -34.83 -13.60 -5.41
N ARG A 106 -35.82 -12.87 -4.89
CA ARG A 106 -36.23 -12.98 -3.46
C ARG A 106 -36.68 -14.39 -3.09
N THR A 107 -37.38 -15.06 -3.99
CA THR A 107 -37.92 -16.42 -3.82
C THR A 107 -36.91 -17.49 -4.23
N LEU A 108 -35.96 -17.15 -5.09
CA LEU A 108 -35.00 -18.10 -5.68
C LEU A 108 -33.71 -18.27 -4.87
N PHE A 109 -33.32 -17.27 -4.09
CA PHE A 109 -32.06 -17.29 -3.35
C PHE A 109 -32.23 -17.58 -1.86
N ASP A 110 -31.24 -18.30 -1.32
CA ASP A 110 -31.10 -18.52 0.12
C ASP A 110 -31.14 -17.19 0.91
N PRO A 111 -31.68 -17.20 2.13
CA PRO A 111 -31.77 -16.02 2.99
C PRO A 111 -30.42 -15.29 3.19
N SER A 112 -29.32 -16.04 3.21
CA SER A 112 -27.95 -15.51 3.34
C SER A 112 -27.51 -14.67 2.14
N ARG A 113 -27.86 -15.09 0.92
CA ARG A 113 -27.60 -14.33 -0.31
C ARG A 113 -28.49 -13.10 -0.40
N ASN A 114 -29.74 -13.22 0.03
CA ASN A 114 -30.66 -12.08 0.16
C ASN A 114 -30.13 -11.04 1.17
N ALA A 115 -29.50 -11.46 2.28
CA ALA A 115 -28.84 -10.57 3.23
C ALA A 115 -27.63 -9.84 2.61
N ASN A 116 -26.84 -10.51 1.76
CA ASN A 116 -25.75 -9.87 1.01
C ASN A 116 -26.26 -8.85 0.00
N LEU A 117 -27.37 -9.14 -0.70
CA LEU A 117 -28.03 -8.19 -1.60
C LEU A 117 -28.50 -6.95 -0.84
N ASN A 118 -29.15 -7.15 0.31
CA ASN A 118 -29.52 -6.05 1.21
C ASN A 118 -28.31 -5.21 1.65
N ARG A 119 -27.18 -5.86 1.95
CA ARG A 119 -25.93 -5.18 2.29
C ARG A 119 -25.39 -4.36 1.12
N LEU A 120 -25.49 -4.86 -0.11
CA LEU A 120 -25.06 -4.15 -1.32
C LEU A 120 -25.96 -2.95 -1.62
N THR A 121 -27.29 -3.09 -1.50
CA THR A 121 -28.24 -1.99 -1.63
C THR A 121 -28.02 -0.92 -0.57
N ARG A 122 -27.73 -1.32 0.68
CA ARG A 122 -27.35 -0.36 1.73
C ARG A 122 -26.02 0.32 1.41
N LYS A 123 -24.99 -0.42 0.96
CA LYS A 123 -23.69 0.15 0.58
C LYS A 123 -23.79 1.13 -0.60
N SER A 124 -24.63 0.87 -1.60
CA SER A 124 -24.82 1.79 -2.72
C SER A 124 -25.45 3.11 -2.23
N LEU A 125 -26.47 3.03 -1.36
CA LEU A 125 -27.09 4.19 -0.72
C LEU A 125 -26.10 4.97 0.18
N PHE A 126 -25.33 4.29 1.04
CA PHE A 126 -24.35 4.94 1.93
C PHE A 126 -23.12 5.48 1.21
N SER A 127 -22.74 4.93 0.04
CA SER A 127 -21.67 5.50 -0.80
C SER A 127 -22.09 6.84 -1.42
N LEU A 128 -23.40 7.07 -1.55
CA LEU A 128 -23.99 8.30 -2.06
C LEU A 128 -24.06 9.36 -0.97
N TYR A 129 -24.56 9.02 0.23
CA TYR A 129 -24.54 9.95 1.36
C TYR A 129 -23.12 10.30 1.80
N SER A 130 -22.14 9.39 1.72
CA SER A 130 -20.74 9.76 2.01
C SER A 130 -20.11 10.64 0.92
N ARG A 131 -20.60 10.58 -0.32
CA ARG A 131 -20.13 11.45 -1.41
C ARG A 131 -20.82 12.81 -1.40
N LEU A 132 -22.12 12.86 -1.16
CA LEU A 132 -22.89 14.10 -1.02
C LEU A 132 -22.58 14.82 0.30
N ALA A 133 -22.42 14.11 1.43
CA ALA A 133 -21.99 14.72 2.69
C ALA A 133 -20.51 15.16 2.69
N ASN A 134 -19.69 14.67 1.75
CA ASN A 134 -18.32 15.15 1.54
C ASN A 134 -18.23 16.30 0.52
N VAL A 135 -19.31 16.64 -0.18
CA VAL A 135 -19.43 17.95 -0.82
C VAL A 135 -19.74 18.93 0.30
N GLN A 136 -18.71 19.45 0.95
CA GLN A 136 -18.90 20.56 1.87
C GLN A 136 -19.57 21.69 1.09
N PRO A 137 -20.70 22.26 1.56
CA PRO A 137 -21.24 23.46 0.93
C PRO A 137 -20.09 24.47 0.81
N PRO A 138 -19.99 25.21 -0.31
CA PRO A 138 -18.92 26.17 -0.49
C PRO A 138 -18.93 27.07 0.75
N LYS A 139 -17.88 26.95 1.57
CA LYS A 139 -17.77 27.74 2.79
C LYS A 139 -17.94 29.19 2.36
N LYS A 140 -18.86 29.93 2.99
CA LYS A 140 -18.96 31.39 2.80
C LYS A 140 -17.52 31.91 2.75
N LYS A 141 -17.14 32.55 1.64
CA LYS A 141 -15.77 33.02 1.43
C LYS A 141 -15.42 33.80 2.69
N LYS A 142 -14.48 33.29 3.48
CA LYS A 142 -14.05 34.00 4.67
C LYS A 142 -13.54 35.34 4.16
N ILE A 143 -14.11 36.43 4.65
CA ILE A 143 -13.60 37.77 4.36
C ILE A 143 -12.13 37.71 4.73
N ILE A 144 -11.25 37.79 3.73
CA ILE A 144 -9.82 37.71 3.98
C ILE A 144 -9.48 39.01 4.69
N PRO A 145 -9.09 38.97 5.98
CA PRO A 145 -8.72 40.18 6.68
C PRO A 145 -7.57 40.83 5.94
N LYS A 146 -7.56 42.17 5.90
CA LYS A 146 -6.40 42.91 5.39
C LYS A 146 -5.18 42.44 6.16
N TRP A 147 -4.13 42.05 5.44
CA TRP A 147 -2.94 41.50 6.08
C TRP A 147 -2.33 42.51 7.03
N ASP A 148 -1.88 42.01 8.18
CA ASP A 148 -1.13 42.81 9.12
C ASP A 148 0.25 43.19 8.52
N ARG A 149 0.87 44.25 9.01
CA ARG A 149 2.16 44.75 8.48
C ARG A 149 3.25 43.68 8.54
N LYS A 150 3.23 42.82 9.58
CA LYS A 150 4.14 41.68 9.75
C LYS A 150 3.88 40.58 8.71
N GLU A 151 2.61 40.28 8.43
CA GLU A 151 2.23 39.28 7.42
C GLU A 151 2.60 39.75 6.02
N TRP A 152 2.42 41.05 5.73
CA TRP A 152 2.84 41.67 4.49
C TRP A 152 4.37 41.61 4.30
N ALA A 153 5.14 41.88 5.35
CA ALA A 153 6.60 41.73 5.33
C ALA A 153 7.04 40.28 5.06
N PHE A 154 6.37 39.29 5.67
CA PHE A 154 6.67 37.88 5.41
C PHE A 154 6.33 37.47 3.98
N HIS A 155 5.19 37.95 3.46
CA HIS A 155 4.78 37.66 2.10
C HIS A 155 5.71 38.29 1.06
N THR A 156 6.07 39.56 1.23
CA THR A 156 7.03 40.25 0.35
C THR A 156 8.40 39.56 0.39
N ALA A 157 8.89 39.13 1.54
CA ALA A 157 10.11 38.32 1.64
C ALA A 157 10.01 36.99 0.88
N LYS A 158 8.85 36.33 0.93
CA LYS A 158 8.58 35.09 0.18
C LYS A 158 8.54 35.34 -1.33
N LEU A 159 7.90 36.40 -1.79
CA LEU A 159 7.91 36.81 -3.19
C LEU A 159 9.34 37.11 -3.66
N ASN A 160 10.11 37.87 -2.89
CA ASN A 160 11.52 38.16 -3.19
C ASN A 160 12.39 36.89 -3.26
N LYS A 161 12.06 35.86 -2.48
CA LYS A 161 12.74 34.56 -2.55
C LYS A 161 12.38 33.77 -3.81
N LEU A 162 11.11 33.81 -4.23
CA LEU A 162 10.62 33.13 -5.43
C LEU A 162 11.03 33.85 -6.72
N ALA A 163 11.17 35.17 -6.68
CA ALA A 163 11.64 36.00 -7.79
C ALA A 163 13.13 35.79 -8.10
N LYS A 164 13.91 35.20 -7.19
CA LYS A 164 15.31 34.85 -7.48
C LYS A 164 15.35 33.80 -8.59
N PRO A 165 16.17 33.99 -9.64
CA PRO A 165 16.31 33.00 -10.70
C PRO A 165 16.74 31.66 -10.10
N LYS A 166 16.21 30.57 -10.64
CA LYS A 166 16.61 29.22 -10.22
C LYS A 166 18.11 29.09 -10.45
N LYS A 167 18.85 28.71 -9.40
CA LYS A 167 20.29 28.44 -9.53
C LYS A 167 20.48 27.36 -10.61
N PRO A 168 21.40 27.54 -11.57
CA PRO A 168 21.71 26.49 -12.53
C PRO A 168 22.08 25.23 -11.76
N GLN A 169 21.64 24.07 -12.26
CA GLN A 169 22.04 22.80 -11.67
C GLN A 169 23.56 22.72 -11.65
N LYS A 170 24.14 22.32 -10.52
CA LYS A 170 25.59 22.09 -10.45
C LYS A 170 25.91 21.04 -11.50
N VAL A 171 26.88 21.34 -12.37
CA VAL A 171 27.40 20.38 -13.34
C VAL A 171 27.76 19.10 -12.57
N PRO A 172 27.30 17.92 -13.03
CA PRO A 172 27.65 16.67 -12.38
C PRO A 172 29.17 16.57 -12.25
N ARG A 173 29.65 16.13 -11.08
CA ARG A 173 31.07 15.87 -10.89
C ARG A 173 31.47 14.80 -11.89
N GLU A 174 32.56 15.02 -12.62
CA GLU A 174 33.11 13.99 -13.49
C GLU A 174 33.39 12.72 -12.69
N PRO A 175 33.07 11.54 -13.23
CA PRO A 175 33.34 10.29 -12.55
C PRO A 175 34.84 10.15 -12.30
N SER A 176 35.22 9.83 -11.06
CA SER A 176 36.61 9.53 -10.73
C SER A 176 37.12 8.42 -11.64
N LYS A 177 38.33 8.59 -12.21
CA LYS A 177 38.98 7.56 -13.04
C LYS A 177 38.98 6.23 -12.28
N ARG A 178 38.24 5.24 -12.81
CA ARG A 178 38.17 3.91 -12.21
C ARG A 178 39.55 3.24 -12.32
N MET A 179 39.92 2.52 -11.27
CA MET A 179 41.19 1.79 -11.21
C MET A 179 41.22 0.70 -12.30
N PRO A 180 42.30 0.55 -13.08
CA PRO A 180 42.35 -0.38 -14.21
C PRO A 180 42.18 -1.84 -13.76
N LEU A 181 41.47 -2.64 -14.54
CA LEU A 181 41.13 -4.03 -14.20
C LEU A 181 42.36 -4.89 -13.83
N LYS A 182 43.49 -4.65 -14.53
CA LYS A 182 44.77 -5.35 -14.32
C LYS A 182 45.38 -5.10 -12.93
N SER A 183 45.08 -3.98 -12.27
CA SER A 183 45.59 -3.69 -10.92
C SER A 183 44.71 -4.25 -9.81
N MET A 184 43.53 -4.81 -10.13
CA MET A 184 42.65 -5.43 -9.15
C MET A 184 43.09 -6.87 -8.85
N ARG A 185 43.83 -7.12 -7.77
CA ARG A 185 44.26 -8.50 -7.37
C ARG A 185 43.16 -9.57 -7.40
N ARG A 186 41.89 -9.15 -7.21
CA ARG A 186 40.69 -9.99 -7.22
C ARG A 186 40.29 -10.54 -8.61
N TYR A 187 40.74 -9.94 -9.71
CA TYR A 187 40.29 -10.35 -11.06
C TYR A 187 40.68 -11.79 -11.38
N LYS A 188 41.85 -12.26 -10.92
CA LYS A 188 42.34 -13.63 -11.16
C LYS A 188 41.42 -14.68 -10.52
N PHE A 189 41.02 -14.45 -9.27
CA PHE A 189 40.14 -15.35 -8.52
C PHE A 189 38.69 -15.38 -9.02
N LEU A 190 38.22 -14.31 -9.69
CA LEU A 190 36.88 -14.28 -10.28
C LEU A 190 36.80 -15.01 -11.63
N ALA A 191 37.94 -15.18 -12.30
CA ALA A 191 38.03 -15.89 -13.58
C ALA A 191 38.14 -17.42 -13.39
N GLU A 192 38.42 -17.90 -12.17
CA GLU A 192 38.48 -19.33 -11.88
C GLU A 192 37.08 -19.95 -11.85
N PRO A 193 36.84 -21.06 -12.57
CA PRO A 193 35.55 -21.74 -12.57
C PRO A 193 35.26 -22.29 -11.17
N LYS A 194 34.06 -22.00 -10.67
CA LYS A 194 33.64 -22.44 -9.35
C LYS A 194 33.48 -23.96 -9.33
N LYS A 195 34.39 -24.66 -8.64
CA LYS A 195 34.29 -26.11 -8.43
C LYS A 195 33.13 -26.39 -7.47
N HIS A 196 32.11 -27.10 -7.96
CA HIS A 196 31.03 -27.61 -7.13
C HIS A 196 31.37 -29.04 -6.76
N GLU A 197 31.55 -29.32 -5.46
CA GLU A 197 31.63 -30.69 -4.96
C GLU A 197 30.25 -31.34 -5.15
N LEU A 198 30.18 -32.31 -6.06
CA LEU A 198 28.99 -33.13 -6.26
C LEU A 198 28.91 -34.11 -5.09
N LEU A 199 28.22 -33.72 -4.02
CA LEU A 199 27.73 -34.69 -3.05
C LEU A 199 26.79 -35.64 -3.78
N GLU A 200 27.25 -36.88 -3.98
CA GLU A 200 26.41 -37.97 -4.48
C GLU A 200 25.18 -38.05 -3.57
N LYS A 201 24.01 -37.75 -4.14
CA LYS A 201 22.77 -37.89 -3.40
C LYS A 201 22.58 -39.39 -3.17
N PRO A 202 22.21 -39.83 -1.96
CA PRO A 202 21.92 -41.23 -1.74
C PRO A 202 20.81 -41.67 -2.69
N ASP A 203 20.93 -42.88 -3.23
CA ASP A 203 19.90 -43.49 -4.05
C ASP A 203 18.60 -43.58 -3.26
N TRP A 204 17.49 -43.24 -3.92
CA TRP A 204 16.18 -43.24 -3.29
C TRP A 204 15.77 -44.67 -2.98
N THR A 205 15.95 -45.11 -1.74
CA THR A 205 15.42 -46.38 -1.25
C THR A 205 13.99 -46.16 -0.76
N PHE A 206 13.03 -46.81 -1.43
CA PHE A 206 11.67 -46.89 -0.89
C PHE A 206 11.72 -47.80 0.34
N THR A 207 11.48 -47.22 1.52
CA THR A 207 11.26 -48.01 2.73
C THR A 207 9.96 -48.80 2.57
N ASP A 208 9.98 -50.13 2.77
CA ASP A 208 8.83 -51.05 2.77
C ASP A 208 7.85 -50.77 3.93
N ILE A 209 7.29 -49.58 3.96
CA ILE A 209 6.32 -49.17 4.96
C ILE A 209 4.94 -49.54 4.42
N LYS A 210 4.30 -50.54 5.05
CA LYS A 210 2.87 -50.82 4.90
C LYS A 210 2.06 -49.67 5.48
N TYR A 211 2.07 -48.52 4.81
CA TYR A 211 1.41 -47.30 5.29
C TYR A 211 -0.08 -47.34 4.97
N LYS A 212 -0.90 -47.28 6.02
CA LYS A 212 -2.35 -47.07 5.87
C LYS A 212 -2.60 -45.57 5.71
N PRO A 213 -3.17 -45.11 4.58
CA PRO A 213 -3.40 -43.68 4.36
C PRO A 213 -4.38 -43.12 5.38
N SER A 214 -4.09 -41.93 5.90
CA SER A 214 -5.04 -41.22 6.77
C SER A 214 -6.35 -40.93 6.04
N GLU A 215 -7.46 -40.87 6.78
CA GLU A 215 -8.78 -40.54 6.21
C GLU A 215 -8.77 -39.23 5.43
N ARG A 216 -7.94 -38.27 5.84
CA ARG A 216 -7.75 -37.00 5.13
C ARG A 216 -7.12 -37.20 3.75
N LEU A 217 -6.12 -38.06 3.64
CA LEU A 217 -5.49 -38.38 2.35
C LEU A 217 -6.48 -39.09 1.43
N ILE A 218 -7.30 -40.00 1.97
CA ILE A 218 -8.37 -40.66 1.21
C ILE A 218 -9.37 -39.63 0.69
N LYS A 219 -9.79 -38.67 1.53
CA LYS A 219 -10.70 -37.58 1.13
C LYS A 219 -10.10 -36.65 0.08
N LEU A 220 -8.82 -36.32 0.17
CA LEU A 220 -8.12 -35.46 -0.80
C LEU A 220 -7.87 -36.16 -2.14
N ALA A 221 -7.70 -37.49 -2.12
CA ALA A 221 -7.51 -38.28 -3.33
C ALA A 221 -8.81 -38.46 -4.14
N GLN A 222 -9.97 -38.16 -3.55
CA GLN A 222 -11.23 -38.21 -4.29
C GLN A 222 -11.29 -37.07 -5.33
N PRO A 223 -11.66 -37.36 -6.58
CA PRO A 223 -11.77 -36.33 -7.62
C PRO A 223 -12.89 -35.34 -7.26
N VAL A 224 -12.61 -34.06 -7.44
CA VAL A 224 -13.59 -33.01 -7.24
C VAL A 224 -14.65 -33.11 -8.34
N LYS A 225 -15.85 -33.58 -7.99
CA LYS A 225 -17.00 -33.58 -8.90
C LYS A 225 -17.50 -32.14 -9.06
N PHE A 226 -17.37 -31.59 -10.26
CA PHE A 226 -17.97 -30.29 -10.60
C PHE A 226 -19.38 -30.52 -11.13
N ASP A 227 -20.35 -29.72 -10.67
CA ASP A 227 -21.72 -29.81 -11.19
C ASP A 227 -21.75 -29.27 -12.63
N GLU A 228 -21.90 -30.15 -13.62
CA GLU A 228 -21.97 -29.80 -15.04
C GLU A 228 -23.21 -28.93 -15.38
N SER A 229 -24.27 -29.06 -14.58
CA SER A 229 -25.49 -28.25 -14.67
C SER A 229 -25.27 -26.75 -14.47
N LYS A 230 -24.15 -26.34 -13.85
CA LYS A 230 -23.79 -24.91 -13.72
C LYS A 230 -23.29 -24.30 -15.04
N PHE A 231 -22.82 -25.12 -15.97
CA PHE A 231 -22.26 -24.66 -17.24
C PHE A 231 -23.28 -24.68 -18.38
N ILE A 232 -24.31 -25.53 -18.29
CA ILE A 232 -25.39 -25.61 -19.26
C ILE A 232 -26.50 -24.64 -18.81
N ARG A 233 -26.56 -23.46 -19.42
CA ARG A 233 -27.76 -22.61 -19.27
C ARG A 233 -28.88 -23.29 -20.04
N GLU A 234 -29.94 -23.71 -19.35
CA GLU A 234 -31.05 -24.50 -19.91
C GLU A 234 -31.76 -23.81 -21.08
N ILE A 235 -31.72 -22.48 -21.14
CA ILE A 235 -32.35 -21.69 -22.21
C ILE A 235 -31.41 -20.53 -22.57
N PRO A 236 -31.03 -20.34 -23.86
CA PRO A 236 -30.30 -19.14 -24.26
C PRO A 236 -31.18 -17.92 -24.01
N GLU A 237 -30.68 -16.96 -23.24
CA GLU A 237 -31.38 -15.70 -23.00
C GLU A 237 -31.73 -15.04 -24.35
N PRO A 238 -32.99 -14.61 -24.56
CA PRO A 238 -33.38 -13.99 -25.81
C PRO A 238 -32.55 -12.73 -26.03
N ILE A 239 -31.93 -12.62 -27.20
CA ILE A 239 -31.08 -11.48 -27.54
C ILE A 239 -31.95 -10.22 -27.53
N PRO A 240 -31.58 -9.17 -26.78
CA PRO A 240 -32.40 -7.97 -26.69
C PRO A 240 -32.53 -7.30 -28.07
N GLU A 241 -33.73 -6.81 -28.39
CA GLU A 241 -34.02 -6.24 -29.72
C GLU A 241 -33.07 -5.12 -30.15
N ASN A 242 -32.56 -4.34 -29.18
CA ASN A 242 -31.59 -3.27 -29.45
C ASN A 242 -30.28 -3.80 -30.05
N VAL A 243 -29.89 -5.02 -29.69
CA VAL A 243 -28.71 -5.69 -30.25
C VAL A 243 -29.01 -6.21 -31.65
N LEU A 244 -30.22 -6.74 -31.88
CA LEU A 244 -30.67 -7.15 -33.22
C LEU A 244 -30.80 -5.97 -34.19
N LYS A 245 -31.22 -4.81 -33.69
CA LYS A 245 -31.39 -3.55 -34.45
C LYS A 245 -30.09 -2.75 -34.58
N ALA A 246 -29.01 -3.13 -33.90
CA ALA A 246 -27.76 -2.37 -33.89
C ALA A 246 -27.07 -2.43 -35.27
N LYS A 247 -26.97 -1.27 -35.93
CA LYS A 247 -26.21 -1.14 -37.17
C LYS A 247 -24.73 -0.90 -36.85
N ALA A 248 -23.85 -1.76 -37.37
CA ALA A 248 -22.41 -1.61 -37.23
C ALA A 248 -21.95 -0.25 -37.77
N THR A 249 -21.10 0.45 -37.00
CA THR A 249 -20.51 1.74 -37.41
C THR A 249 -19.61 1.56 -38.63
N GLN A 250 -19.38 2.63 -39.39
CA GLN A 250 -18.52 2.60 -40.58
C GLN A 250 -17.12 2.02 -40.28
N ARG A 251 -16.54 2.35 -39.13
CA ARG A 251 -15.26 1.80 -38.68
C ARG A 251 -15.32 0.30 -38.39
N ILE A 252 -16.40 -0.19 -37.79
CA ILE A 252 -16.57 -1.63 -37.56
C ILE A 252 -16.71 -2.35 -38.91
N ARG A 253 -17.45 -1.78 -39.86
CA ARG A 253 -17.57 -2.31 -41.22
C ARG A 253 -16.23 -2.34 -41.96
N SER A 254 -15.39 -1.33 -41.81
CA SER A 254 -14.05 -1.32 -42.43
C SER A 254 -13.11 -2.35 -41.80
N LEU A 255 -13.22 -2.57 -40.49
CA LEU A 255 -12.41 -3.57 -39.79
C LEU A 255 -12.92 -5.00 -40.00
N SER A 256 -14.23 -5.18 -40.19
CA SER A 256 -14.84 -6.49 -40.46
C SER A 256 -14.67 -6.94 -41.90
N GLN A 257 -14.33 -6.03 -42.81
CA GLN A 257 -13.96 -6.43 -44.17
C GLN A 257 -12.66 -7.24 -44.09
N PRO A 258 -12.66 -8.49 -44.60
CA PRO A 258 -11.44 -9.27 -44.65
C PRO A 258 -10.41 -8.48 -45.45
N THR A 259 -9.21 -8.31 -44.89
CA THR A 259 -8.11 -7.67 -45.58
C THR A 259 -7.91 -8.43 -46.88
N LYS A 260 -8.20 -7.79 -48.03
CA LYS A 260 -8.04 -8.40 -49.36
C LYS A 260 -6.55 -8.66 -49.57
N ARG A 261 -6.09 -9.83 -49.12
CA ARG A 261 -4.77 -10.38 -49.44
C ARG A 261 -4.82 -10.70 -50.92
N THR A 262 -4.34 -9.78 -51.76
CA THR A 262 -4.16 -10.04 -53.19
C THR A 262 -3.26 -11.29 -53.33
N ALA A 263 -3.46 -12.13 -54.36
CA ALA A 263 -2.64 -13.34 -54.58
C ALA A 263 -1.11 -13.10 -54.55
N LYS A 264 -0.67 -11.85 -54.77
CA LYS A 264 0.71 -11.38 -54.61
C LYS A 264 1.23 -11.30 -53.15
N SER A 265 0.37 -11.38 -52.12
CA SER A 265 0.78 -11.29 -50.71
C SER A 265 1.02 -12.64 -50.04
N ALA A 266 0.54 -13.75 -50.63
CA ALA A 266 0.80 -15.09 -50.12
C ALA A 266 2.28 -15.54 -50.24
N PRO A 267 3.04 -15.21 -51.30
CA PRO A 267 4.47 -15.52 -51.34
C PRO A 267 5.35 -14.51 -50.59
N ALA A 268 4.81 -13.37 -50.12
CA ALA A 268 5.62 -12.35 -49.44
C ALA A 268 6.08 -12.77 -48.02
N ASP A 269 5.35 -13.69 -47.39
CA ASP A 269 5.73 -14.26 -46.08
C ASP A 269 6.70 -15.45 -46.22
N VAL A 270 6.75 -16.09 -47.40
CA VAL A 270 7.79 -17.06 -47.77
C VAL A 270 8.92 -16.30 -48.46
N LYS A 271 9.66 -15.51 -47.69
CA LYS A 271 10.92 -14.96 -48.21
C LYS A 271 11.82 -16.12 -48.60
N GLU A 272 12.24 -16.16 -49.87
CA GLU A 272 13.19 -17.16 -50.40
C GLU A 272 14.45 -17.29 -49.51
N ASN A 273 14.84 -16.20 -48.85
CA ASN A 273 15.82 -16.21 -47.77
C ASN A 273 15.20 -15.69 -46.45
N PRO A 274 15.04 -16.55 -45.43
CA PRO A 274 14.47 -16.14 -44.14
C PRO A 274 15.33 -15.10 -43.40
N PHE A 275 16.62 -15.00 -43.75
CA PHE A 275 17.56 -14.03 -43.19
C PHE A 275 17.64 -12.70 -43.97
N SER A 276 16.89 -12.55 -45.07
CA SER A 276 16.92 -11.32 -45.87
C SER A 276 16.17 -10.17 -45.16
N VAL A 277 16.93 -9.14 -44.79
CA VAL A 277 16.40 -7.90 -44.21
C VAL A 277 15.91 -7.00 -45.34
N SER A 278 14.74 -6.35 -45.18
CA SER A 278 14.23 -5.45 -46.22
C SER A 278 15.14 -4.22 -46.39
N PRO A 279 15.30 -3.68 -47.62
CA PRO A 279 16.18 -2.53 -47.86
C PRO A 279 15.73 -1.28 -47.09
N LEU A 280 14.43 -1.17 -46.78
CA LEU A 280 13.90 -0.11 -45.91
C LEU A 280 14.31 -0.28 -44.46
N ALA A 281 14.37 -1.52 -43.95
CA ALA A 281 14.86 -1.79 -42.61
C ALA A 281 16.36 -1.50 -42.49
N MET A 282 17.16 -1.75 -43.54
CA MET A 282 18.58 -1.36 -43.58
C MET A 282 18.78 0.17 -43.56
N LYS A 283 17.87 0.92 -44.20
CA LYS A 283 17.91 2.40 -44.24
C LYS A 283 17.25 3.06 -43.03
N TYR A 284 16.61 2.30 -42.14
CA TYR A 284 15.86 2.84 -41.02
C TYR A 284 16.79 3.44 -39.96
N LYS A 285 16.53 4.70 -39.60
CA LYS A 285 17.22 5.38 -38.49
C LYS A 285 16.39 5.23 -37.22
N ALA A 286 16.97 4.60 -36.20
CA ALA A 286 16.32 4.41 -34.90
C ALA A 286 15.85 5.74 -34.29
N THR A 287 14.61 5.77 -33.80
CA THR A 287 14.06 6.94 -33.10
C THR A 287 14.85 7.25 -31.83
N LYS A 288 14.82 8.51 -31.38
CA LYS A 288 15.50 8.95 -30.15
C LYS A 288 15.16 8.04 -28.95
N ARG A 289 13.88 7.71 -28.77
CA ARG A 289 13.41 6.81 -27.70
C ARG A 289 14.00 5.40 -27.79
N ILE A 290 14.13 4.84 -29.00
CA ILE A 290 14.75 3.51 -29.18
C ILE A 290 16.24 3.58 -28.80
N LYS A 291 16.93 4.68 -29.14
CA LYS A 291 18.32 4.90 -28.72
C LYS A 291 18.45 5.00 -27.20
N GLU A 292 17.60 5.79 -26.54
CA GLU A 292 17.54 5.92 -25.07
C GLU A 292 17.25 4.58 -24.36
N LEU A 293 16.43 3.72 -24.96
CA LEU A 293 16.12 2.39 -24.41
C LEU A 293 17.23 1.37 -24.66
N ALA A 294 17.96 1.52 -25.77
CA ALA A 294 19.11 0.68 -26.10
C ALA A 294 20.36 1.06 -25.30
N GLU A 295 20.43 2.28 -24.76
CA GLU A 295 21.48 2.68 -23.84
C GLU A 295 21.45 1.77 -22.59
N PRO A 296 22.59 1.12 -22.26
CA PRO A 296 22.65 0.19 -21.14
C PRO A 296 22.33 0.94 -19.85
N ARG A 297 21.26 0.51 -19.17
CA ARG A 297 20.91 1.08 -17.87
C ARG A 297 21.92 0.61 -16.84
N GLU A 298 22.73 1.53 -16.34
CA GLU A 298 23.63 1.25 -15.21
C GLU A 298 22.78 1.00 -13.96
N TYR A 299 22.60 -0.28 -13.61
CA TYR A 299 21.93 -0.67 -12.38
C TYR A 299 22.94 -0.57 -11.24
N GLU A 300 22.82 0.46 -10.40
CA GLU A 300 23.54 0.49 -9.13
C GLU A 300 23.00 -0.64 -8.24
N ASN A 301 23.76 -1.73 -8.10
CA ASN A 301 23.46 -2.83 -7.20
C ASN A 301 23.66 -2.39 -5.74
N LYS A 302 22.71 -1.59 -5.22
CA LYS A 302 22.67 -1.12 -3.82
C LYS A 302 22.59 -2.24 -2.78
N HIS A 303 22.37 -3.48 -3.24
CA HIS A 303 22.26 -4.67 -2.39
C HIS A 303 23.61 -5.32 -2.09
N ILE A 304 24.65 -5.04 -2.89
CA ILE A 304 25.98 -5.62 -2.69
C ILE A 304 26.78 -4.62 -1.85
N ARG A 305 27.17 -5.04 -0.63
CA ARG A 305 28.07 -4.25 0.22
C ARG A 305 29.47 -4.29 -0.39
N GLU A 306 30.19 -3.16 -0.32
CA GLU A 306 31.56 -3.04 -0.85
C GLU A 306 32.54 -4.05 -0.22
N ASN A 307 32.35 -4.38 1.06
CA ASN A 307 33.08 -5.43 1.75
C ASN A 307 32.10 -6.47 2.35
N PRO A 308 32.06 -7.70 1.81
CA PRO A 308 31.11 -8.72 2.25
C PRO A 308 31.39 -9.24 3.67
N TYR A 309 32.63 -9.10 4.16
CA TYR A 309 33.03 -9.56 5.50
C TYR A 309 32.89 -8.49 6.58
N LEU A 310 32.55 -7.25 6.20
CA LEU A 310 32.39 -6.19 7.18
C LEU A 310 31.05 -6.36 7.91
N ILE A 311 31.13 -6.79 9.17
CA ILE A 311 29.96 -6.88 10.05
C ILE A 311 29.43 -5.45 10.25
N PRO A 312 28.14 -5.19 9.97
CA PRO A 312 27.60 -3.85 10.13
C PRO A 312 27.69 -3.44 11.61
N PRO A 313 28.01 -2.18 11.92
CA PRO A 313 28.16 -1.72 13.31
C PRO A 313 26.88 -1.87 14.12
N ALA A 314 25.72 -1.93 13.46
CA ALA A 314 24.44 -2.24 14.07
C ALA A 314 24.36 -3.68 14.59
N ALA A 315 24.95 -4.65 13.90
CA ALA A 315 25.02 -6.04 14.34
C ALA A 315 25.99 -6.19 15.53
N LEU A 316 27.14 -5.49 15.51
CA LEU A 316 28.07 -5.46 16.66
C LEU A 316 27.42 -4.86 17.92
N LYS A 317 26.50 -3.91 17.75
CA LYS A 317 25.76 -3.26 18.85
C LYS A 317 24.46 -3.98 19.22
N ALA A 318 24.06 -4.99 18.45
CA ALA A 318 22.82 -5.71 18.69
C ALA A 318 23.00 -6.63 19.90
N LYS A 319 22.18 -6.44 20.92
CA LYS A 319 22.08 -7.36 22.06
C LYS A 319 20.93 -8.32 21.82
N ALA A 320 21.13 -9.60 22.15
CA ALA A 320 20.07 -10.60 22.05
C ALA A 320 18.85 -10.19 22.90
N SER A 321 17.65 -10.51 22.40
CA SER A 321 16.42 -10.27 23.15
C SER A 321 16.41 -11.06 24.46
N PRO A 322 15.74 -10.59 25.52
CA PRO A 322 15.66 -11.33 26.78
C PRO A 322 15.05 -12.73 26.60
N ARG A 323 14.14 -12.90 25.63
CA ARG A 323 13.57 -14.21 25.29
C ARG A 323 14.61 -15.15 24.68
N THR A 324 15.46 -14.67 23.77
CA THR A 324 16.53 -15.51 23.20
C THR A 324 17.58 -15.86 24.24
N ILE A 325 17.90 -14.94 25.16
CA ILE A 325 18.79 -15.20 26.30
C ILE A 325 18.19 -16.28 27.22
N ASN A 326 16.87 -16.25 27.45
CA ASN A 326 16.20 -17.26 28.27
C ASN A 326 16.14 -18.63 27.58
N LEU A 327 15.92 -18.66 26.26
CA LEU A 327 15.92 -19.90 25.49
C LEU A 327 17.31 -20.52 25.34
N SER A 328 18.38 -19.71 25.38
CA SER A 328 19.76 -20.21 25.31
C SER A 328 20.25 -20.82 26.62
N LYS A 329 19.49 -20.72 27.71
CA LYS A 329 19.84 -21.40 28.96
C LYS A 329 19.63 -22.91 28.80
N PRO A 330 20.59 -23.76 29.20
CA PRO A 330 20.45 -25.21 29.09
C PRO A 330 19.27 -25.67 29.96
N LYS A 331 18.51 -26.64 29.44
CA LYS A 331 17.36 -27.19 30.15
C LYS A 331 17.86 -28.15 31.22
N VAL A 332 17.78 -27.74 32.49
CA VAL A 332 18.14 -28.59 33.63
C VAL A 332 17.15 -29.76 33.68
N ARG A 333 17.67 -31.00 33.62
CA ARG A 333 16.87 -32.21 33.86
C ARG A 333 16.97 -32.50 35.35
N THR A 334 15.83 -32.50 36.03
CA THR A 334 15.74 -32.97 37.42
C THR A 334 15.83 -34.49 37.41
N SER A 335 16.86 -35.01 38.08
CA SER A 335 17.12 -36.44 38.30
C SER A 335 16.18 -37.04 39.32
#